data_AF-A0A0Q9XAA1-F1
#
_entry.id   AF-A0A0Q9XAA1-F1
#
_cell.length_a   1.000
_cell.length_b   1.000
_cell.length_c   1.000
_cell.angle_alpha   90.00
_cell.angle_beta   90.00
_cell.angle_gamma   90.00
#
_symmetry.space_group_name_H-M   'P 1'
#
loop_
_entity.id
_entity.type
_entity.pdbx_description
1 polymer ?
#
loop_
_entity_poly.entity_id
_entity_poly.type
_entity_poly.pdbx_seq_one_letter_code
_entity_poly.pdbx_strand_id
1 'polypeptide(L)'
;MRSNLLAIFVFTALLCGTYATLNEKKILKEKDMMRKIVFDKKTPDVFYCPIQKPSSMSKIIVTARPLHKLCEYEGNPLPAEYKSDCYLDIDETDYACKEKYRIMMRKFPPGSEEPFNGARLKRFMTYKEVN
;
A
#
# COMPACT_ATOMS: atom_id res chain seq x y z
N MET A 1 3.74 -55.22 15.16
CA MET A 1 2.69 -54.53 14.38
C MET A 1 2.13 -53.25 15.02
N ARG A 2 2.32 -52.97 16.33
CA ARG A 2 1.80 -51.75 17.00
C ARG A 2 2.60 -50.46 16.76
N SER A 3 3.90 -50.55 16.45
CA SER A 3 4.78 -49.37 16.24
C SER A 3 4.45 -48.60 14.94
N ASN A 4 4.05 -49.32 13.89
CA ASN A 4 3.78 -48.73 12.58
C ASN A 4 2.50 -47.88 12.55
N LEU A 5 1.52 -48.18 13.41
CA LEU A 5 0.27 -47.43 13.47
C LEU A 5 0.47 -46.04 14.11
N LEU A 6 1.28 -45.97 15.17
CA LEU A 6 1.67 -44.71 15.83
C LEU A 6 2.45 -43.79 14.88
N ALA A 7 3.38 -44.35 14.09
CA ALA A 7 4.14 -43.58 13.11
C ALA A 7 3.22 -42.96 12.03
N ILE A 8 2.20 -43.69 11.57
CA ILE A 8 1.24 -43.19 10.57
C ILE A 8 0.40 -42.04 11.16
N PHE A 9 -0.09 -42.15 12.40
CA PHE A 9 -0.85 -41.07 13.04
C PHE A 9 -0.02 -39.80 13.29
N VAL A 10 1.27 -39.95 13.60
CA VAL A 10 2.17 -38.81 13.74
C VAL A 10 2.42 -38.13 12.39
N PHE A 11 2.63 -38.91 11.32
CA PHE A 11 2.82 -38.36 9.98
C PHE A 11 1.57 -37.67 9.42
N THR A 12 0.37 -38.23 9.64
CA THR A 12 -0.88 -37.61 9.17
C THR A 12 -1.18 -36.31 9.91
N ALA A 13 -0.93 -36.24 11.22
CA ALA A 13 -1.06 -35.00 11.99
C ALA A 13 -0.03 -33.93 11.57
N LEU A 14 1.21 -34.32 11.29
CA LEU A 14 2.26 -33.40 10.83
C LEU A 14 1.94 -32.83 9.44
N LEU A 15 1.47 -33.68 8.52
CA LEU A 15 1.07 -33.26 7.19
C LEU A 15 -0.15 -32.33 7.26
N CYS A 16 -1.22 -32.70 7.98
CA CYS A 16 -2.42 -31.85 8.11
C CYS A 16 -2.16 -30.48 8.77
N GLY A 17 -1.31 -30.41 9.80
CA GLY A 17 -1.01 -29.14 10.49
C GLY A 17 -0.31 -28.10 9.61
N THR A 18 0.50 -28.54 8.64
CA THR A 18 1.22 -27.60 7.74
C THR A 18 0.33 -27.02 6.63
N TYR A 19 -0.64 -27.79 6.11
CA TYR A 19 -1.50 -27.33 5.02
C TYR A 19 -2.44 -26.17 5.41
N ALA A 20 -2.89 -26.11 6.67
CA ALA A 20 -3.81 -25.06 7.13
C ALA A 20 -3.18 -23.65 7.13
N THR A 21 -1.88 -23.54 7.45
CA THR A 21 -1.20 -22.23 7.60
C THR A 21 -0.83 -21.55 6.27
N LEU A 22 -0.73 -22.30 5.17
CA LEU A 22 -0.36 -21.75 3.85
C LEU A 22 -1.52 -21.02 3.16
N ASN A 23 -2.76 -21.45 3.41
CA ASN A 23 -3.94 -20.85 2.78
C ASN A 23 -4.25 -19.45 3.33
N GLU A 24 -4.04 -19.23 4.62
CA GLU A 24 -4.35 -17.95 5.28
C GLU A 24 -3.43 -16.81 4.78
N LYS A 25 -2.14 -17.11 4.58
CA LYS A 25 -1.17 -16.14 4.03
C LYS A 25 -1.44 -15.76 2.57
N LYS A 26 -1.99 -16.67 1.76
CA LYS A 26 -2.38 -16.38 0.37
C LYS A 26 -3.58 -15.43 0.29
N ILE A 27 -4.60 -15.65 1.13
CA ILE A 27 -5.82 -14.85 1.17
C ILE A 27 -5.53 -13.39 1.59
N LEU A 28 -4.58 -13.18 2.50
CA LEU A 28 -4.17 -11.83 2.89
C LEU A 28 -3.49 -11.07 1.72
N LYS A 29 -2.59 -11.74 0.98
CA LYS A 29 -1.91 -11.11 -0.17
C LYS A 29 -2.84 -10.72 -1.31
N GLU A 30 -3.87 -11.51 -1.62
CA GLU A 30 -4.89 -11.15 -2.62
C GLU A 30 -5.72 -9.94 -2.16
N LYS A 31 -6.14 -9.92 -0.89
CA LYS A 31 -6.91 -8.80 -0.32
C LYS A 31 -6.11 -7.50 -0.34
N ASP A 32 -4.78 -7.57 -0.20
CA ASP A 32 -3.92 -6.39 -0.28
C ASP A 32 -3.68 -5.94 -1.72
N MET A 33 -3.67 -6.83 -2.71
CA MET A 33 -3.57 -6.41 -4.13
C MET A 33 -4.77 -5.57 -4.57
N MET A 34 -5.95 -5.86 -4.01
CA MET A 34 -7.21 -5.14 -4.26
C MET A 34 -7.31 -3.77 -3.59
N ARG A 35 -6.41 -3.50 -2.65
CA ARG A 35 -6.31 -2.26 -1.89
C ARG A 35 -4.98 -1.58 -2.18
N LYS A 36 -4.50 -1.61 -3.42
CA LYS A 36 -3.27 -0.92 -3.80
C LYS A 36 -3.58 0.26 -4.69
N ILE A 37 -2.89 1.35 -4.41
CA ILE A 37 -2.81 2.50 -5.29
C ILE A 37 -1.99 2.07 -6.51
N VAL A 38 -2.54 2.34 -7.71
CA VAL A 38 -1.88 1.99 -8.97
C VAL A 38 -1.24 3.23 -9.56
N PHE A 39 -0.02 3.08 -10.06
CA PHE A 39 0.74 4.14 -10.71
C PHE A 39 1.04 3.74 -12.16
N ASP A 40 0.74 4.62 -13.11
CA ASP A 40 1.13 4.44 -14.50
C ASP A 40 2.47 5.14 -14.76
N LYS A 41 3.39 4.45 -15.45
CA LYS A 41 4.68 5.00 -15.88
C LYS A 41 4.52 6.14 -16.89
N LYS A 42 3.43 6.13 -17.67
CA LYS A 42 3.16 7.15 -18.69
C LYS A 42 2.65 8.46 -18.08
N THR A 43 1.97 8.38 -16.93
CA THR A 43 1.37 9.54 -16.26
C THR A 43 1.84 9.61 -14.80
N PRO A 44 3.11 9.98 -14.55
CA PRO A 44 3.70 9.97 -13.21
C PRO A 44 3.08 11.01 -12.25
N ASP A 45 2.32 11.97 -12.78
CA ASP A 45 1.68 13.04 -12.02
C ASP A 45 0.28 12.69 -11.51
N VAL A 46 -0.22 11.48 -11.81
CA VAL A 46 -1.49 10.98 -11.30
C VAL A 46 -1.34 9.58 -10.71
N PHE A 47 -2.17 9.28 -9.72
CA PHE A 47 -2.33 7.96 -9.15
C PHE A 47 -3.78 7.51 -9.30
N TYR A 48 -4.00 6.20 -9.31
CA TYR A 48 -5.33 5.62 -9.41
C TYR A 48 -5.69 4.96 -8.09
N CYS A 49 -6.76 5.45 -7.45
CA CYS A 49 -7.26 4.89 -6.20
C CYS A 49 -8.65 4.26 -6.36
N PRO A 50 -8.94 3.14 -5.68
CA PRO A 50 -10.28 2.56 -5.66
C PRO A 50 -11.29 3.48 -4.96
N ILE A 51 -12.51 3.57 -5.51
CA ILE A 51 -13.60 4.35 -4.89
C ILE A 51 -14.46 3.48 -3.96
N GLN A 52 -14.61 2.20 -4.30
CA GLN A 52 -15.48 1.27 -3.59
C GLN A 52 -14.77 -0.04 -3.31
N LYS A 53 -15.28 -0.78 -2.32
CA LYS A 53 -14.81 -2.14 -2.03
C LYS A 53 -14.97 -2.98 -3.31
N PRO A 54 -13.89 -3.54 -3.86
CA PRO A 54 -14.01 -4.34 -5.06
C PRO A 54 -14.70 -5.67 -4.71
N SER A 55 -15.83 -5.95 -5.36
CA SER A 55 -16.63 -7.15 -5.11
C SER A 55 -16.00 -8.42 -5.69
N SER A 56 -15.14 -8.28 -6.70
CA SER A 56 -14.38 -9.37 -7.33
C SER A 56 -13.13 -8.84 -8.03
N MET A 57 -12.11 -9.69 -8.21
CA MET A 57 -10.82 -9.37 -8.86
C MET A 57 -10.94 -8.84 -10.29
N SER A 58 -12.07 -9.04 -10.96
CA SER A 58 -12.25 -8.72 -12.38
C SER A 58 -12.69 -7.29 -12.65
N LYS A 59 -13.24 -6.57 -11.65
CA LYS A 59 -13.76 -5.21 -11.82
C LYS A 59 -13.48 -4.34 -10.60
N ILE A 60 -12.36 -3.61 -10.65
CA ILE A 60 -12.05 -2.54 -9.69
C ILE A 60 -12.35 -1.21 -10.39
N ILE A 61 -13.23 -0.41 -9.80
CA ILE A 61 -13.48 0.97 -10.26
C ILE A 61 -12.46 1.87 -9.55
N VAL A 62 -11.56 2.45 -10.35
CA VAL A 62 -10.54 3.38 -9.86
C VAL A 62 -10.81 4.78 -10.42
N THR A 63 -10.50 5.80 -9.63
CA THR A 63 -10.46 7.19 -10.08
C THR A 63 -9.02 7.67 -10.16
N ALA A 64 -8.72 8.45 -11.20
CA ALA A 64 -7.44 9.15 -11.30
C ALA A 64 -7.46 10.37 -10.36
N ARG A 65 -6.38 10.57 -9.61
CA ARG A 65 -6.17 11.70 -8.71
C ARG A 65 -4.76 12.23 -8.90
N PRO A 66 -4.53 13.55 -8.71
CA PRO A 66 -3.21 14.13 -8.91
C PRO A 66 -2.25 13.75 -7.77
N LEU A 67 -0.97 13.58 -8.08
CA LEU A 67 0.06 13.10 -7.13
C LEU A 67 0.17 13.93 -5.85
N HIS A 68 -0.14 15.23 -5.87
CA HIS A 68 -0.10 16.07 -4.67
C HIS A 68 -1.14 15.67 -3.61
N LYS A 69 -2.27 15.09 -4.03
CA LYS A 69 -3.34 14.54 -3.18
C LYS A 69 -3.00 13.18 -2.57
N LEU A 70 -1.98 12.50 -3.08
CA LEU A 70 -1.51 11.27 -2.46
C LEU A 70 -0.85 11.65 -1.13
N CYS A 71 -1.29 11.12 0.00
CA CYS A 71 -0.72 11.45 1.32
C CYS A 71 -0.63 12.98 1.51
N GLU A 72 -1.78 13.65 1.42
CA GLU A 72 -1.95 15.09 1.59
C GLU A 72 -1.67 15.50 3.03
N TYR A 73 -2.11 14.69 3.99
CA TYR A 73 -1.99 14.99 5.42
C TYR A 73 -0.78 14.32 6.08
N GLU A 74 0.07 13.62 5.32
CA GLU A 74 1.28 12.97 5.83
C GLU A 74 1.03 11.91 6.91
N GLY A 75 -0.17 11.31 6.94
CA GLY A 75 -0.59 10.40 8.01
C GLY A 75 -0.96 11.09 9.33
N ASN A 76 -1.09 12.42 9.33
CA ASN A 76 -1.64 13.17 10.46
C ASN A 76 -3.16 12.92 10.60
N PRO A 77 -3.75 13.19 11.78
CA PRO A 77 -5.19 13.12 11.95
C PRO A 77 -5.94 13.96 10.90
N LEU A 78 -6.91 13.33 10.24
CA LEU A 78 -7.70 13.99 9.21
C LEU A 78 -8.64 15.03 9.87
N PRO A 79 -8.83 16.21 9.24
CA PRO A 79 -9.80 17.20 9.71
C PRO A 79 -11.21 16.60 9.86
N ALA A 80 -12.00 17.11 10.79
CA ALA A 80 -13.37 16.62 11.01
C ALA A 80 -14.29 16.77 9.78
N GLU A 81 -14.01 17.75 8.92
CA GLU A 81 -14.73 18.00 7.67
C GLU A 81 -14.12 17.27 6.46
N TYR A 82 -13.06 16.48 6.67
CA TYR A 82 -12.42 15.75 5.59
C TYR A 82 -13.34 14.68 5.03
N LYS A 83 -13.53 14.71 3.71
CA LYS A 83 -14.29 13.71 2.99
C LYS A 83 -13.31 12.76 2.30
N SER A 84 -13.38 11.48 2.65
CA SER A 84 -12.57 10.43 2.03
C SER A 84 -12.71 10.44 0.51
N ASP A 85 -11.63 10.81 -0.18
CA ASP A 85 -11.57 10.85 -1.64
C ASP A 85 -11.31 9.46 -2.25
N CYS A 86 -10.68 8.58 -1.48
CA CYS A 86 -10.39 7.19 -1.85
C CYS A 86 -10.99 6.22 -0.82
N TYR A 87 -11.23 4.98 -1.22
CA TYR A 87 -11.83 3.96 -0.36
C TYR A 87 -10.99 3.75 0.91
N LEU A 88 -11.59 4.03 2.07
CA LEU A 88 -10.97 3.92 3.40
C LEU A 88 -9.68 4.75 3.57
N ASP A 89 -9.61 5.93 2.95
CA ASP A 89 -8.46 6.85 3.07
C ASP A 89 -7.13 6.18 2.73
N ILE A 90 -7.17 5.27 1.75
CA ILE A 90 -6.01 4.46 1.39
C ILE A 90 -4.83 5.29 0.88
N ASP A 91 -5.14 6.46 0.34
CA ASP A 91 -4.22 7.52 -0.06
C ASP A 91 -3.51 8.20 1.12
N GLU A 92 -3.97 8.06 2.35
CA GLU A 92 -3.34 8.58 3.57
C GLU A 92 -2.61 7.51 4.39
N THR A 93 -2.57 6.27 3.88
CA THR A 93 -1.85 5.17 4.56
C THR A 93 -0.33 5.36 4.52
N ASP A 94 0.37 4.74 5.47
CA ASP A 94 1.84 4.66 5.48
C ASP A 94 2.44 4.21 4.13
N TYR A 95 1.75 3.28 3.45
CA TYR A 95 2.17 2.80 2.13
C TYR A 95 2.07 3.90 1.08
N ALA A 96 0.96 4.64 1.05
CA ALA A 96 0.76 5.75 0.14
C ALA A 96 1.80 6.86 0.34
N CYS A 97 2.08 7.21 1.59
CA CYS A 97 3.12 8.18 1.94
C CYS A 97 4.53 7.74 1.51
N LYS A 98 4.88 6.46 1.71
CA LYS A 98 6.15 5.88 1.24
C LYS A 98 6.26 5.91 -0.29
N GLU A 99 5.17 5.61 -1.00
CA GLU A 99 5.18 5.67 -2.46
C GLU A 99 5.23 7.11 -2.99
N LYS A 100 4.51 8.07 -2.39
CA LYS A 100 4.64 9.50 -2.71
C LYS A 100 6.11 9.92 -2.59
N TYR A 101 6.75 9.55 -1.48
CA TYR A 101 8.18 9.81 -1.28
C TYR A 101 9.04 9.20 -2.38
N ARG A 102 8.87 7.91 -2.67
CA ARG A 102 9.65 7.21 -3.70
C ARG A 102 9.50 7.84 -5.08
N ILE A 103 8.31 8.36 -5.42
CA ILE A 103 8.05 9.07 -6.68
C ILE A 103 8.72 10.44 -6.66
N MET A 104 8.56 11.20 -5.58
CA MET A 104 9.15 12.53 -5.44
C MET A 104 10.69 12.48 -5.48
N MET A 105 11.33 11.49 -4.88
CA MET A 105 12.79 11.33 -4.93
C MET A 105 13.31 10.95 -6.33
N ARG A 106 12.49 10.26 -7.13
CA ARG A 106 12.84 9.96 -8.53
C ARG A 106 12.65 11.16 -9.45
N LYS A 107 11.59 11.96 -9.22
CA LYS A 107 11.28 13.15 -10.02
C LYS A 107 12.18 14.33 -9.66
N PHE A 108 12.41 14.54 -8.36
CA PHE A 108 13.16 15.67 -7.81
C PHE A 108 14.25 15.17 -6.86
N PRO A 109 15.36 14.62 -7.37
CA PRO A 109 16.47 14.19 -6.53
C PRO A 109 17.05 15.38 -5.73
N PRO A 110 17.63 15.14 -4.54
CA PRO A 110 18.31 16.18 -3.78
C PRO A 110 19.41 16.86 -4.63
N GLY A 111 19.34 18.19 -4.78
CA GLY A 111 20.27 18.95 -5.64
C GLY A 111 19.76 19.22 -7.06
N SER A 112 18.53 18.84 -7.40
CA SER A 112 17.85 19.32 -8.61
C SER A 112 17.56 20.83 -8.53
N GLU A 113 17.71 21.53 -9.65
CA GLU A 113 17.44 22.99 -9.77
C GLU A 113 15.95 23.33 -9.89
N GLU A 114 15.06 22.33 -9.89
CA GLU A 114 13.63 22.57 -10.07
C GLU A 114 13.00 23.25 -8.84
N PRO A 115 12.21 24.32 -9.05
CA PRO A 115 11.61 25.07 -7.96
C PRO A 115 10.62 24.21 -7.17
N PHE A 116 10.68 24.34 -5.84
CA PHE A 116 9.82 23.63 -4.92
C PHE A 116 8.35 24.08 -5.08
N ASN A 117 7.49 23.16 -5.54
CA ASN A 117 6.07 23.43 -5.81
C ASN A 117 5.12 23.06 -4.65
N GLY A 118 5.63 22.86 -3.43
CA GLY A 118 4.81 22.47 -2.27
C GLY A 118 4.42 20.99 -2.19
N ALA A 119 4.78 20.15 -3.16
CA ALA A 119 4.40 18.73 -3.17
C ALA A 119 5.34 17.80 -2.36
N ARG A 120 6.47 18.33 -1.87
CA ARG A 120 7.42 17.60 -1.02
C ARG A 120 6.84 17.55 0.39
N LEU A 121 6.76 16.36 0.97
CA LEU A 121 6.29 16.18 2.34
C LEU A 121 7.19 16.97 3.31
N LYS A 122 6.59 17.66 4.28
CA LYS A 122 7.26 18.48 5.30
C LYS A 122 8.33 17.69 6.03
N ARG A 123 8.10 16.40 6.28
CA ARG A 123 9.08 15.48 6.88
C ARG A 123 10.42 15.37 6.13
N PHE A 124 10.49 15.83 4.87
CA PHE A 124 11.73 15.83 4.06
C PHE A 124 12.40 17.19 3.97
N MET A 125 11.74 18.28 4.40
CA MET A 125 12.40 19.58 4.53
C MET A 125 13.33 19.60 5.75
N THR A 126 12.94 18.90 6.83
CA THR A 126 13.67 18.85 8.10
C THR A 126 14.92 17.96 8.07
N TYR A 127 15.08 17.05 7.10
CA TYR A 127 16.26 16.17 7.00
C TYR A 127 17.56 16.93 6.68
N LYS A 128 17.47 18.15 6.13
CA LYS A 128 18.64 18.99 5.83
C LYS A 128 19.15 19.82 7.01
N GLU A 129 18.44 19.89 8.14
CA GLU A 129 18.83 20.75 9.27
C GLU A 129 19.70 20.03 10.33
N VAL A 130 20.02 18.75 10.14
CA VAL A 130 20.81 17.95 11.11
C VAL A 130 22.08 17.37 10.48
N ASN A 131 22.80 18.17 9.70
CA ASN A 131 24.21 17.91 9.36
C ASN A 131 24.99 19.22 9.27
#